data_AF-A0A1V5DRA9-F1
#
_entry.id   AF-A0A1V5DRA9-F1
#
_cell.length_a   1.000
_cell.length_b   1.000
_cell.length_c   1.000
_cell.angle_alpha   90.00
_cell.angle_beta   90.00
_cell.angle_gamma   90.00
#
_symmetry.space_group_name_H-M   'P 1'
#
loop_
_entity.id
_entity.type
_entity.pdbx_description
1 polymer ?
#
loop_
_entity_poly.entity_id
_entity_poly.type
_entity_poly.pdbx_seq_one_letter_code
_entity_poly.pdbx_strand_id
1 'polypeptide(L)' 'MAVISVRLNSEEEKMIAFLADQYESDKSSLIKLSLKEMYEDFIDKKVIDEFEGKEKKHSVKYIKADEIIKNL' A
#
# COMPACT_ATOMS: atom_id res chain seq x y z
N MET A 1 17.53 -15.13 3.21
CA MET A 1 17.08 -14.25 2.11
C MET A 1 16.30 -15.09 1.13
N ALA A 2 15.01 -14.83 0.94
CA ALA A 2 14.24 -15.48 -0.12
C ALA A 2 14.60 -14.81 -1.44
N VAL A 3 14.90 -15.59 -2.47
CA VAL A 3 15.14 -15.10 -3.83
C VAL A 3 13.83 -15.25 -4.60
N ILE A 4 13.36 -14.17 -5.21
CA ILE A 4 12.17 -14.17 -6.05
C ILE A 4 12.63 -13.83 -7.46
N SER A 5 12.36 -14.73 -8.41
CA SER A 5 12.65 -14.51 -9.82
C SER A 5 11.38 -14.04 -10.52
N VAL A 6 11.43 -12.87 -11.13
CA VAL A 6 10.34 -12.30 -11.92
C VAL A 6 10.79 -12.22 -13.36
N ARG A 7 9.93 -12.62 -14.31
CA ARG A 7 10.18 -12.48 -15.74
C ARG A 7 9.44 -11.25 -16.25
N LEU A 8 10.17 -10.34 -16.86
CA LEU A 8 9.64 -9.13 -17.47
C LEU A 8 9.65 -9.27 -18.99
N ASN A 9 8.72 -8.59 -19.65
CA ASN A 9 8.78 -8.39 -21.09
C ASN A 9 9.74 -7.23 -21.44
N SER A 10 10.03 -7.05 -22.74
CA SER A 10 10.99 -6.06 -23.21
C SER A 10 10.60 -4.61 -22.92
N GLU A 11 9.30 -4.31 -22.78
CA GLU A 11 8.81 -2.96 -22.48
C GLU A 11 8.89 -2.68 -20.98
N GLU A 12 8.44 -3.63 -20.15
CA GLU A 12 8.53 -3.58 -18.70
C GLU A 12 9.98 -3.42 -18.22
N GLU A 13 10.92 -4.16 -18.83
CA GLU A 13 12.34 -4.06 -18.53
C GLU A 13 12.89 -2.65 -18.78
N LYS A 14 12.47 -2.00 -19.87
CA LYS A 14 12.86 -0.61 -20.20
C LYS A 14 12.29 0.38 -19.19
N MET A 15 11.02 0.22 -18.83
CA MET A 15 10.37 1.07 -17.84
C MET A 15 11.06 0.96 -16.47
N ILE A 16 11.32 -0.26 -16.00
CA ILE A 16 11.98 -0.49 -14.71
C ILE A 16 13.42 0.02 -14.75
N ALA A 17 14.15 -0.16 -15.85
CA ALA A 17 15.49 0.38 -16.00
C ALA A 17 15.49 1.92 -15.95
N PHE A 18 14.54 2.57 -16.61
CA PHE A 18 14.37 4.02 -16.55
C PHE A 18 14.08 4.50 -15.12
N LEU A 19 13.15 3.85 -14.43
CA LEU A 19 12.81 4.21 -13.05
C LEU A 19 13.98 3.97 -12.09
N ALA A 20 14.70 2.85 -12.23
CA ALA A 20 15.88 2.55 -11.44
C ALA A 20 16.96 3.63 -11.59
N ASP A 21 17.17 4.13 -12.80
CA ASP A 21 18.10 5.23 -13.10
C ASP A 21 17.64 6.55 -12.46
N GLN A 22 16.36 6.92 -12.62
CA GLN A 22 15.81 8.16 -12.06
C GLN A 22 15.80 8.21 -10.52
N TYR A 23 15.61 7.06 -9.88
CA TYR A 23 15.59 6.94 -8.42
C TYR A 23 16.95 6.53 -7.84
N GLU A 24 18.00 6.46 -8.66
CA GLU A 24 19.36 6.03 -8.27
C GLU A 24 19.36 4.75 -7.40
N SER A 25 18.49 3.80 -7.76
CA SER A 25 18.19 2.62 -6.96
C SER A 25 18.28 1.35 -7.80
N ASP A 26 18.64 0.23 -7.19
CA ASP A 26 18.66 -1.03 -7.91
C ASP A 26 17.23 -1.52 -8.20
N LYS A 27 17.06 -2.20 -9.34
CA LYS A 27 15.76 -2.71 -9.79
C LYS A 27 15.07 -3.56 -8.73
N SER A 28 15.82 -4.34 -7.95
CA SER A 28 15.25 -5.25 -6.95
C SER A 28 14.71 -4.51 -5.74
N SER A 29 15.41 -3.47 -5.28
CA SER A 29 14.97 -2.58 -4.20
C SER A 29 13.75 -1.78 -4.62
N LEU A 30 13.74 -1.26 -5.85
CA LEU A 30 12.58 -0.56 -6.41
C LEU A 30 11.34 -1.46 -6.44
N ILE A 31 11.45 -2.66 -7.04
CA ILE A 31 10.34 -3.62 -7.11
C ILE A 31 9.86 -4.01 -5.71
N LYS A 32 10.78 -4.25 -4.78
CA LYS A 32 10.45 -4.61 -3.40
C LYS A 32 9.71 -3.50 -2.67
N LEU A 33 10.14 -2.25 -2.85
CA LEU A 33 9.48 -1.09 -2.27
C LEU A 33 8.06 -0.95 -2.82
N SER A 34 7.91 -0.98 -4.14
CA SER A 34 6.59 -0.88 -4.78
C SER A 34 5.64 -1.99 -4.34
N LEU A 35 6.12 -3.23 -4.22
CA LEU A 35 5.29 -4.34 -3.71
C LEU A 35 4.85 -4.12 -2.25
N LYS A 36 5.70 -3.53 -1.42
CA LYS A 36 5.37 -3.21 -0.03
C LYS A 36 4.30 -2.13 0.04
N GLU A 37 4.48 -1.03 -0.71
CA GLU A 37 3.52 0.07 -0.78
C GLU A 37 2.17 -0.41 -1.31
N MET A 38 2.16 -1.17 -2.41
CA MET A 38 0.93 -1.75 -2.96
C MET A 38 0.20 -2.67 -1.97
N TYR A 39 0.94 -3.42 -1.16
CA TYR A 39 0.34 -4.26 -0.13
C TYR A 39 -0.25 -3.43 1.02
N GLU A 40 0.44 -2.37 1.45
CA GLU A 40 -0.08 -1.42 2.45
C GLU A 40 -1.38 -0.77 1.95
N ASP A 41 -1.38 -0.23 0.73
CA ASP A 41 -2.57 0.36 0.10
C ASP A 41 -3.74 -0.62 0.02
N PHE A 42 -3.45 -1.89 -0.29
CA PHE A 42 -4.48 -2.94 -0.34
C PHE A 42 -5.11 -3.20 1.04
N ILE A 43 -4.30 -3.25 2.09
CA ILE A 43 -4.79 -3.46 3.46
C ILE A 43 -5.59 -2.24 3.92
N ASP A 44 -5.08 -1.03 3.68
CA ASP A 44 -5.76 0.21 4.06
C ASP A 44 -7.12 0.33 3.36
N LYS A 45 -7.16 0.02 2.06
CA LYS A 45 -8.42 -0.02 1.31
C LYS A 45 -9.41 -0.99 1.93
N LYS A 46 -8.96 -2.17 2.34
CA LYS A 46 -9.84 -3.15 3.00
C LYS A 46 -10.43 -2.60 4.30
N VAL A 47 -9.64 -1.88 5.10
CA VAL A 47 -10.11 -1.24 6.34
C VAL A 47 -11.17 -0.18 6.02
N ILE A 48 -10.95 0.63 4.98
CA ILE A 48 -11.90 1.65 4.52
C ILE A 48 -13.20 0.98 4.06
N ASP A 49 -13.12 -0.04 3.18
CA ASP A 49 -14.29 -0.74 2.65
C ASP A 49 -15.12 -1.39 3.78
N GLU A 50 -14.46 -1.96 4.80
CA GLU A 50 -15.12 -2.51 5.98
C GLU A 50 -15.83 -1.43 6.82
N PHE A 51 -15.20 -0.26 6.97
CA PHE A 51 -15.81 0.87 7.68
C PHE A 51 -17.01 1.42 6.92
N GLU A 52 -16.88 1.71 5.63
CA GLU A 52 -17.97 2.20 4.77
C GLU A 52 -19.14 1.21 4.75
N GLY A 53 -18.85 -0.10 4.76
CA GLY A 53 -19.87 -1.13 4.86
C GLY A 53 -20.65 -1.11 6.18
N LYS A 54 -20.00 -0.76 7.30
CA LYS A 54 -20.65 -0.57 8.61
C LYS A 54 -21.42 0.74 8.65
N GLU A 55 -20.87 1.81 8.09
CA GLU A 55 -21.51 3.13 8.02
C GLU A 55 -22.82 3.07 7.24
N LYS A 56 -22.82 2.41 6.07
CA LYS A 56 -24.03 2.15 5.26
C LYS A 56 -25.11 1.37 6.02
N LYS A 57 -24.71 0.56 7.01
CA LYS A 57 -25.61 -0.19 7.89
C LYS A 57 -25.99 0.57 9.17
N HIS A 58 -25.57 1.84 9.29
CA HIS A 58 -25.72 2.68 10.48
C HIS A 58 -25.21 2.02 11.78
N SER A 59 -24.23 1.12 11.68
CA SER A 59 -23.70 0.36 12.83
C SER A 59 -22.40 0.95 13.39
N VAL A 60 -22.04 2.16 12.97
CA VAL A 60 -20.83 2.88 13.41
C VAL A 60 -21.19 3.85 14.54
N LYS A 61 -20.38 3.84 15.61
CA LYS A 61 -20.43 4.85 16.67
C LYS A 61 -19.34 5.87 16.41
N TYR A 62 -19.75 7.12 16.21
CA TYR A 62 -18.82 8.26 16.15
C TYR A 62 -18.59 8.78 17.56
N ILE A 63 -17.34 9.08 17.87
CA ILE A 63 -16.93 9.68 19.14
C ILE A 63 -16.50 11.12 18.91
N LYS A 64 -16.71 12.00 19.90
CA LYS A 64 -16.27 13.40 19.82
C LYS A 64 -14.79 13.50 20.18
N ALA A 65 -14.13 14.57 19.72
CA ALA A 65 -12.73 14.86 20.08
C ALA A 65 -12.51 14.87 21.61
N ASP A 66 -13.44 15.44 22.37
CA ASP A 66 -13.39 15.46 23.84
C ASP A 66 -13.43 14.07 24.48
N GLU A 67 -14.05 13.09 23.82
CA GLU A 67 -14.14 11.70 24.29
C GLU A 67 -12.87 10.92 23.96
N ILE A 68 -12.14 11.30 22.90
CA ILE A 68 -10.84 10.73 22.55
C ILE A 68 -9.80 11.11 23.62
N ILE A 69 -9.75 12.38 24.02
CA ILE A 69 -8.79 12.90 25.00
C ILE A 69 -9.00 12.25 26.39
N LYS A 70 -10.24 11.87 26.73
CA LYS A 70 -10.54 11.20 28.01
C LYS A 70 -10.13 9.73 28.08
N ASN A 71 -9.84 9.09 26.95
CA ASN A 71 -9.51 7.66 26.84
C ASN A 71 -8.06 7.39 26.41
N LEU A 72 -7.23 8.44 26.35
CA LEU A 72 -5.78 8.39 26.15
C LEU A 72 -5.07 8.41 27.51
#